data_AF-A0A9W9NFR2-F1
#
_entry.id   AF-A0A9W9NFR2-F1
#
_cell.length_a   1.000
_cell.length_b   1.000
_cell.length_c   1.000
_cell.angle_alpha   90.00
_cell.angle_beta   90.00
_cell.angle_gamma   90.00
#
_symmetry.space_group_name_H-M   'P 1'
#
loop_
_entity.id
_entity.type
_entity.pdbx_description
1 polymer ?
#
loop_
_entity_poly.entity_id
_entity_poly.type
_entity_poly.pdbx_seq_one_letter_code
_entity_poly.pdbx_strand_id
1 'polypeptide(L)'
;MAPKNNAKGAAKGKGKDAGDDKGKGKGAVKGAQSIQVRHILCEKHAKKEEALEKLRNGTKFDEVAREFSEDKARQGGALGWKTRGSLDPAFENVAFELEASTTGNPKYGEAKTGFGYHIIMVEGRK
;
A
#
# COMPACT_ATOMS: atom_id res chain seq x y z
N MET A 1 -14.61 2.85 -58.32
CA MET A 1 -14.48 3.45 -56.96
C MET A 1 -13.41 2.65 -56.21
N ALA A 2 -12.21 3.20 -56.07
CA ALA A 2 -11.10 2.55 -55.38
C ALA A 2 -10.41 3.61 -54.51
N PRO A 3 -10.38 3.47 -53.17
CA PRO A 3 -9.61 4.37 -52.34
C PRO A 3 -8.15 3.88 -52.27
N LYS A 4 -7.24 4.70 -52.80
CA LYS A 4 -5.80 4.59 -52.54
C LYS A 4 -5.52 5.24 -51.19
N ASN A 5 -5.07 4.41 -50.26
CA ASN A 5 -4.72 4.76 -48.90
C ASN A 5 -3.24 5.12 -48.81
N ASN A 6 -2.90 6.29 -48.25
CA ASN A 6 -1.58 6.55 -47.68
C ASN A 6 -1.64 7.73 -46.69
N ALA A 7 -1.37 7.47 -45.40
CA ALA A 7 -0.63 8.38 -44.52
C ALA A 7 -0.42 7.75 -43.12
N LYS A 8 0.84 7.35 -42.92
CA LYS A 8 1.64 7.17 -41.71
C LYS A 8 1.28 8.04 -40.48
N GLY A 9 1.29 7.45 -39.29
CA GLY A 9 1.29 8.16 -38.01
C GLY A 9 1.60 7.22 -36.83
N ALA A 10 2.76 7.40 -36.20
CA ALA A 10 3.30 6.54 -35.16
C ALA A 10 2.57 6.68 -33.81
N ALA A 11 2.39 5.58 -33.08
CA ALA A 11 2.19 5.59 -31.63
C ALA A 11 3.02 4.49 -30.96
N LYS A 12 3.93 4.98 -30.13
CA LYS A 12 4.99 4.37 -29.35
C LYS A 12 4.40 3.43 -28.27
N GLY A 13 4.57 2.13 -28.43
CA GLY A 13 4.37 1.17 -27.34
C GLY A 13 5.55 1.21 -26.38
N LYS A 14 5.29 1.52 -25.10
CA LYS A 14 6.26 1.27 -24.01
C LYS A 14 5.60 1.22 -22.63
N GLY A 15 5.91 0.14 -21.91
CA GLY A 15 5.57 -0.17 -20.51
C GLY A 15 5.18 -1.66 -20.45
N LYS A 16 6.06 -2.66 -20.33
CA LYS A 16 7.14 -2.93 -19.33
C LYS A 16 6.65 -2.78 -17.89
N ASP A 17 6.22 -3.88 -17.27
CA ASP A 17 6.92 -4.62 -16.18
C ASP A 17 5.98 -5.77 -15.71
N ALA A 18 6.29 -7.04 -15.98
CA ALA A 18 7.07 -7.95 -15.12
C ALA A 18 6.34 -8.33 -13.81
N GLY A 19 6.10 -9.62 -13.61
CA GLY A 19 5.63 -10.16 -12.33
C GLY A 19 4.89 -11.49 -12.39
N ASP A 20 5.45 -12.49 -13.09
CA ASP A 20 5.19 -13.90 -12.77
C ASP A 20 5.86 -14.15 -11.41
N ASP A 21 5.11 -14.50 -10.35
CA ASP A 21 5.72 -15.18 -9.20
C ASP A 21 4.77 -16.13 -8.48
N LYS A 22 5.34 -17.29 -8.19
CA LYS A 22 4.75 -18.56 -7.82
C LYS A 22 5.10 -18.80 -6.35
N GLY A 23 4.23 -18.38 -5.41
CA GLY A 23 4.55 -18.39 -3.98
C GLY A 23 3.61 -19.23 -3.11
N LYS A 24 3.97 -20.49 -2.89
CA LYS A 24 3.35 -21.46 -1.98
C LYS A 24 3.67 -21.09 -0.52
N GLY A 25 2.69 -20.78 0.34
CA GLY A 25 2.96 -20.49 1.77
C GLY A 25 1.71 -20.37 2.64
N LYS A 26 1.65 -21.20 3.68
CA LYS A 26 0.48 -21.48 4.55
C LYS A 26 0.25 -20.40 5.63
N GLY A 27 -1.02 -20.13 5.97
CA GLY A 27 -1.44 -19.71 7.32
C GLY A 27 -2.22 -18.38 7.42
N ALA A 28 -3.53 -18.48 7.71
CA ALA A 28 -4.50 -17.44 8.13
C ALA A 28 -4.62 -16.21 7.20
N VAL A 29 -5.65 -16.01 6.35
CA VAL A 29 -7.08 -16.35 6.40
C VAL A 29 -7.55 -16.81 5.01
N LYS A 30 -8.33 -17.89 4.95
CA LYS A 30 -8.74 -18.59 3.70
C LYS A 30 -9.86 -17.84 2.94
N GLY A 31 -9.60 -16.60 2.52
CA GLY A 31 -10.60 -15.85 1.75
C GLY A 31 -10.03 -14.65 1.01
N ALA A 32 -9.33 -13.76 1.71
CA ALA A 32 -8.85 -12.53 1.10
C ALA A 32 -7.56 -12.76 0.29
N GLN A 33 -7.66 -12.66 -1.04
CA GLN A 33 -6.51 -12.70 -1.95
C GLN A 33 -5.82 -11.34 -2.03
N SER A 34 -6.51 -10.25 -1.70
CA SER A 34 -5.97 -8.89 -1.79
C SER A 34 -6.45 -8.01 -0.65
N ILE A 35 -5.54 -7.23 -0.08
CA ILE A 35 -5.84 -6.23 0.93
C ILE A 35 -5.55 -4.84 0.37
N GLN A 36 -6.49 -3.91 0.56
CA GLN A 36 -6.26 -2.50 0.32
C GLN A 36 -5.61 -1.90 1.56
N VAL A 37 -4.34 -1.55 1.43
CA VAL A 37 -3.53 -1.09 2.55
C VAL A 37 -2.89 0.25 2.24
N ARG A 38 -2.77 1.08 3.26
CA ARG A 38 -1.98 2.30 3.26
C ARG A 38 -0.86 2.15 4.27
N HIS A 39 0.28 2.78 4.01
CA HIS A 39 1.36 2.86 4.97
C HIS A 39 1.92 4.25 5.17
N ILE A 40 2.65 4.44 6.27
CA ILE A 40 3.49 5.61 6.52
C ILE A 40 4.84 5.05 6.89
N LEU A 41 5.84 5.30 6.05
CA LEU A 41 7.22 4.94 6.38
C LEU A 41 7.88 6.12 7.08
N CYS A 42 8.28 5.93 8.33
CA CYS A 42 9.07 6.87 9.10
C CYS A 42 10.43 6.23 9.43
N GLU A 43 11.53 6.78 8.92
CA GLU A 43 12.88 6.30 9.28
C GLU A 43 13.21 6.61 10.74
N LYS A 44 12.64 7.71 11.27
CA LYS A 44 12.86 8.19 12.64
C LYS A 44 11.71 7.83 13.57
N HIS A 45 12.04 7.42 14.80
CA HIS A 45 11.05 7.19 15.86
C HIS A 45 10.24 8.46 16.15
N ALA A 46 10.90 9.63 16.19
CA ALA A 46 10.23 10.91 16.42
C ALA A 46 9.12 11.18 15.39
N LYS A 47 9.39 11.00 14.09
CA LYS A 47 8.36 11.17 13.03
C LYS A 47 7.20 10.19 13.18
N LYS A 48 7.48 8.94 13.59
CA LYS A 48 6.44 7.93 13.86
C LYS A 48 5.55 8.38 15.02
N GLU A 49 6.13 8.89 16.10
CA GLU A 49 5.36 9.38 17.25
C GLU A 49 4.50 10.59 16.89
N GLU A 50 5.05 11.57 16.18
CA GLU A 50 4.27 12.72 15.70
C GLU A 50 3.12 12.29 14.78
N ALA A 51 3.38 11.34 13.87
CA ALA A 51 2.36 10.78 13.01
C ALA A 51 1.23 10.10 13.81
N LEU A 52 1.58 9.30 14.82
CA LEU A 52 0.61 8.66 15.71
C LEU A 52 -0.20 9.67 16.52
N GLU A 53 0.42 10.75 17.00
CA GLU A 53 -0.29 11.83 17.69
C GLU A 53 -1.30 12.50 16.76
N LYS A 54 -0.92 12.80 15.52
CA LYS A 54 -1.84 13.36 14.52
C LYS A 54 -3.01 12.41 14.23
N LEU A 55 -2.74 11.11 14.10
CA LEU A 55 -3.77 10.09 13.92
C LEU A 55 -4.71 10.00 15.13
N ARG A 56 -4.17 10.06 16.35
CA ARG A 56 -4.96 10.09 17.60
C ARG A 56 -5.80 11.35 17.74
N ASN A 57 -5.30 12.49 17.23
CA ASN A 57 -6.05 13.75 17.14
C ASN A 57 -7.17 13.71 16.09
N GLY A 58 -7.35 12.62 15.36
CA GLY A 58 -8.38 12.49 14.33
C GLY A 58 -7.96 13.03 12.96
N THR A 59 -6.67 13.32 12.75
CA THR A 59 -6.15 13.69 11.43
C THR A 59 -6.25 12.49 10.49
N LYS A 60 -6.61 12.75 9.23
CA LYS A 60 -6.72 11.69 8.22
C LYS A 60 -5.35 11.06 7.97
N PHE A 61 -5.32 9.74 7.86
CA PHE A 61 -4.09 9.00 7.55
C PHE A 61 -3.43 9.45 6.25
N ASP A 62 -4.19 9.83 5.23
CA ASP A 62 -3.64 10.37 3.97
C ASP A 62 -2.80 11.65 4.21
N GLU A 63 -3.24 12.55 5.08
CA GLU A 63 -2.52 13.79 5.34
C GLU A 63 -1.27 13.54 6.18
N VAL A 64 -1.39 12.71 7.22
CA VAL A 64 -0.24 12.30 8.03
C VAL A 64 0.78 11.56 7.16
N ALA A 65 0.32 10.68 6.27
CA ALA A 65 1.20 10.00 5.34
C ALA A 65 1.89 10.98 4.38
N ARG A 66 1.20 11.99 3.86
CA ARG A 66 1.82 13.01 2.99
C ARG A 66 2.86 13.86 3.69
N GLU A 67 2.64 14.16 4.96
CA GLU A 67 3.49 15.04 5.76
C GLU A 67 4.69 14.28 6.35
N PHE A 68 4.50 13.04 6.81
CA PHE A 68 5.50 12.30 7.58
C PHE A 68 6.13 11.11 6.84
N SER A 69 5.47 10.55 5.81
CA SER A 69 5.99 9.36 5.12
C SER A 69 7.16 9.70 4.21
N GLU A 70 8.26 8.94 4.34
CA GLU A 70 9.43 9.01 3.47
C GLU A 70 9.30 8.09 2.26
N ASP A 71 8.42 7.08 2.33
CA ASP A 71 8.03 6.29 1.16
C ASP A 71 7.11 7.14 0.28
N LYS A 72 7.52 7.35 -0.98
CA LYS A 72 6.90 8.20 -2.02
C LYS A 72 5.41 8.46 -1.73
N ALA A 73 5.14 9.47 -0.90
CA ALA A 73 3.84 9.74 -0.33
C ALA A 73 2.84 10.34 -1.34
N ARG A 74 3.05 10.12 -2.64
CA ARG A 74 2.31 10.70 -3.77
C ARG A 74 0.80 10.41 -3.72
N GLN A 75 0.35 9.45 -2.91
CA GLN A 75 -1.07 9.18 -2.66
C GLN A 75 -1.36 8.97 -1.16
N GLY A 76 -0.69 9.70 -0.27
CA GLY A 76 -0.89 9.56 1.18
C GLY A 76 -0.66 8.15 1.67
N GLY A 77 0.44 7.55 1.19
CA GLY A 77 0.84 6.22 1.61
C GLY A 77 -0.01 5.08 1.07
N ALA A 78 -0.98 5.35 0.19
CA ALA A 78 -1.81 4.31 -0.39
C ALA A 78 -0.97 3.40 -1.30
N LEU A 79 -0.79 2.15 -0.87
CA LEU A 79 -0.20 1.09 -1.70
C LEU A 79 -1.21 0.49 -2.68
N GLY A 80 -2.51 0.75 -2.45
CA GLY A 80 -3.60 0.17 -3.22
C GLY A 80 -3.86 -1.29 -2.81
N TRP A 81 -4.42 -2.05 -3.74
CA TRP A 81 -4.67 -3.47 -3.54
C TRP A 81 -3.38 -4.28 -3.65
N LYS A 82 -3.02 -4.94 -2.56
CA LYS A 82 -1.83 -5.79 -2.45
C LYS A 82 -2.23 -7.23 -2.18
N THR A 83 -1.66 -8.13 -2.96
CA THR A 83 -1.80 -9.56 -2.80
C THR A 83 -0.83 -10.07 -1.74
N ARG A 84 -1.24 -11.15 -1.07
CA ARG A 84 -0.36 -11.85 -0.13
C ARG A 84 0.86 -12.41 -0.87
N GLY A 85 2.04 -12.26 -0.30
CA GLY A 85 3.35 -12.63 -0.86
C GLY A 85 4.02 -11.52 -1.67
N SER A 86 3.40 -10.36 -1.85
CA SER A 86 3.96 -9.25 -2.65
C SER A 86 4.57 -8.13 -1.81
N LEU A 87 4.52 -8.24 -0.47
CA LEU A 87 5.02 -7.26 0.49
C LEU A 87 6.05 -7.90 1.43
N ASP A 88 6.78 -7.07 2.16
CA ASP A 88 7.71 -7.56 3.18
C ASP A 88 6.95 -8.38 4.24
N PRO A 89 7.46 -9.55 4.66
CA PRO A 89 6.75 -10.43 5.58
C PRO A 89 6.43 -9.77 6.93
N ALA A 90 7.26 -8.85 7.43
CA ALA A 90 6.96 -8.14 8.68
C ALA A 90 5.80 -7.15 8.50
N PHE A 91 5.79 -6.46 7.36
CA PHE A 91 4.70 -5.56 6.98
C PHE A 91 3.41 -6.33 6.74
N GLU A 92 3.50 -7.39 5.93
CA GLU A 92 2.38 -8.21 5.52
C GLU A 92 1.72 -8.87 6.73
N ASN A 93 2.51 -9.47 7.64
CA ASN A 93 1.95 -10.08 8.83
C ASN A 93 1.12 -9.08 9.61
N VAL A 94 1.63 -7.89 9.89
CA VAL A 94 0.87 -6.84 10.60
C VAL A 94 -0.35 -6.40 9.77
N ALA A 95 -0.23 -6.19 8.46
CA ALA A 95 -1.36 -5.81 7.62
C ALA A 95 -2.49 -6.85 7.63
N PHE A 96 -2.13 -8.14 7.55
CA PHE A 96 -3.10 -9.24 7.59
C PHE A 96 -3.62 -9.52 9.01
N GLU A 97 -2.81 -9.31 10.05
CA GLU A 97 -3.20 -9.42 11.48
C GLU A 97 -4.13 -8.31 11.93
N LEU A 98 -3.93 -7.09 11.40
CA LEU A 98 -4.91 -6.04 11.54
C LEU A 98 -6.25 -6.56 11.04
N GLU A 99 -7.35 -5.92 11.40
CA GLU A 99 -8.65 -6.17 10.75
C GLU A 99 -8.92 -5.06 9.74
N ALA A 100 -9.91 -5.25 8.86
CA ALA A 100 -10.33 -4.17 7.99
C ALA A 100 -10.88 -3.06 8.88
N SER A 101 -10.30 -1.86 8.78
CA SER A 101 -10.83 -0.71 9.51
C SER A 101 -12.29 -0.51 9.10
N THR A 102 -13.16 -0.43 10.10
CA THR A 102 -14.59 -0.14 9.90
C THR A 102 -14.94 1.15 10.62
N THR A 103 -16.10 1.74 10.29
CA THR A 103 -16.58 3.02 10.84
C THR A 103 -16.58 3.06 12.38
N GLY A 104 -16.63 1.91 13.06
CA GLY A 104 -16.58 1.80 14.52
C GLY A 104 -15.19 1.57 15.12
N ASN A 105 -14.20 1.10 14.36
CA ASN A 105 -12.86 0.79 14.87
C ASN A 105 -11.80 1.00 13.76
N PRO A 106 -11.24 2.21 13.62
CA PRO A 106 -10.08 2.42 12.77
C PRO A 106 -8.89 1.65 13.38
N LYS A 107 -8.45 0.60 12.69
CA LYS A 107 -7.30 -0.21 13.09
C LYS A 107 -6.12 0.10 12.19
N TYR A 108 -5.08 0.62 12.83
CA TYR A 108 -3.75 0.77 12.28
C TYR A 108 -2.77 -0.02 13.15
N GLY A 109 -1.77 -0.59 12.51
CA GLY A 109 -0.73 -1.39 13.14
C GLY A 109 0.64 -0.84 12.80
N GLU A 110 1.62 -1.19 13.61
CA GLU A 110 2.98 -0.73 13.46
C GLU A 110 3.87 -1.93 13.14
N ALA A 111 4.58 -1.86 12.02
CA ALA A 111 5.57 -2.83 11.62
C ALA A 111 6.94 -2.15 11.59
N LYS A 112 7.93 -2.78 12.21
CA LYS A 112 9.32 -2.34 12.11
C LYS A 112 10.02 -3.19 11.07
N THR A 113 10.60 -2.54 10.06
CA THR A 113 11.41 -3.21 9.02
C THR A 113 12.83 -2.66 9.04
N GLY A 114 13.71 -3.18 8.17
CA GLY A 114 15.05 -2.61 7.98
C GLY A 114 15.06 -1.17 7.47
N PHE A 115 13.95 -0.69 6.91
CA PHE A 115 13.81 0.69 6.42
C PHE A 115 13.36 1.67 7.52
N GLY A 116 12.86 1.17 8.65
CA GLY A 116 12.37 1.99 9.75
C GLY A 116 11.01 1.53 10.29
N TYR A 117 10.19 2.50 10.67
CA TYR A 117 8.87 2.28 11.25
C TYR A 117 7.80 2.48 10.19
N HIS A 118 7.01 1.44 9.95
CA HIS A 118 5.86 1.47 9.06
C HIS A 118 4.59 1.49 9.91
N ILE A 119 3.77 2.51 9.73
CA ILE A 119 2.39 2.50 10.24
C ILE A 119 1.52 1.99 9.11
N ILE A 120 0.69 1.00 9.36
CA ILE A 120 -0.07 0.24 8.37
C ILE A 120 -1.55 0.42 8.70
N MET A 121 -2.35 0.74 7.70
CA MET A 121 -3.80 0.84 7.82
C MET A 121 -4.45 0.02 6.72
N VAL A 122 -5.34 -0.89 7.10
CA VAL A 122 -6.10 -1.68 6.12
C VAL A 122 -7.49 -1.08 5.96
N GLU A 123 -7.80 -0.65 4.74
CA GLU A 123 -9.10 -0.09 4.38
C GLU A 123 -10.08 -1.18 3.91
N GLY A 124 -9.56 -2.26 3.32
CA GLY A 124 -10.40 -3.30 2.73
C GLY A 124 -9.65 -4.60 2.51
N ARG A 125 -10.40 -5.70 2.42
CA ARG A 125 -9.89 -7.06 2.17
C ARG A 125 -10.88 -7.76 1.25
N LYS A 126 -10.41 -8.42 0.20
CA LYS A 126 -11.25 -9.21 -0.71
C LYS A 126 -10.56 -10.49 -1.14
#